data_AF-A0A2N5W3J5-F1
#
_entry.id   AF-A0A2N5W3J5-F1
#
_cell.length_a   1.000
_cell.length_b   1.000
_cell.length_c   1.000
_cell.angle_alpha   90.00
_cell.angle_beta   90.00
_cell.angle_gamma   90.00
#
_symmetry.space_group_name_H-M   'P 1'
#
loop_
_entity.id
_entity.type
_entity.pdbx_description
1 polymer ?
#
loop_
_entity_poly.entity_id
_entity_poly.type
_entity_poly.pdbx_seq_one_letter_code
_entity_poly.pdbx_strand_id
1 'polypeptide(L)'
;MQDFFLKNKETYEYDSPYARYPGLTELVMDDGSIDKKVDDFFKTLTTPDHSARVAKKMDLLSQEKAANLKQSLHKLHSIREEDVNTAHMMLNTDNELSEQVRPMLPMLHPYLPPIRELAERMAIYHSKSLADDQKILLNYLPREKRYLSTVLGSMGPKNVLERWYQEAIKQKVESNEFNLHGKEAEFISQLKLIQTNLAGLASSQRPSDLFPEIRKAELAVHYNEAIRKNEDNLVAIVGNRAKLQKVLNSLDSMAYHKRFMKQLRNPRMPYYYDLQFIEPFGHQLADDLKAVARAPIYARIKINEHNLDTIKQQAPTALKNFETYLDIYLKIKEEERKILKIMTSQDLKSLCRGSLPKQDSQVLTYTNAVTGK
;
A
#
# COMPACT_ATOMS: atom_id res chain seq x y z
N MET A 1 -27.36 7.37 -0.80
CA MET A 1 -25.91 7.66 -0.88
C MET A 1 -25.08 7.04 0.25
N GLN A 2 -25.63 6.81 1.47
CA GLN A 2 -25.04 5.91 2.50
C GLN A 2 -24.82 4.46 2.05
N ASP A 3 -25.59 4.03 1.05
CA ASP A 3 -25.45 2.71 0.44
C ASP A 3 -24.09 2.47 -0.24
N PHE A 4 -23.27 3.49 -0.52
CA PHE A 4 -22.01 3.29 -1.24
C PHE A 4 -20.97 2.49 -0.43
N PHE A 5 -20.97 2.63 0.91
CA PHE A 5 -20.12 1.84 1.81
C PHE A 5 -20.79 0.56 2.32
N LEU A 6 -22.13 0.47 2.25
CA LEU A 6 -22.89 -0.65 2.85
C LEU A 6 -23.39 -1.70 1.83
N LYS A 7 -23.57 -1.37 0.53
CA LYS A 7 -24.21 -2.30 -0.42
C LYS A 7 -23.28 -3.29 -1.13
N ASN A 8 -21.97 -3.11 -1.07
CA ASN A 8 -21.05 -4.13 -1.57
C ASN A 8 -20.56 -5.00 -0.42
N LYS A 9 -21.38 -6.00 -0.08
CA LYS A 9 -21.02 -7.17 0.72
C LYS A 9 -20.01 -8.09 0.01
N GLU A 10 -19.09 -7.52 -0.77
CA GLU A 10 -17.81 -8.19 -0.99
C GLU A 10 -16.96 -7.80 0.21
N THR A 11 -16.68 -8.76 1.08
CA THR A 11 -15.80 -8.60 2.25
C THR A 11 -14.51 -7.90 1.82
N TYR A 12 -14.44 -6.59 2.03
CA TYR A 12 -13.25 -5.80 1.80
C TYR A 12 -12.22 -6.29 2.80
N GLU A 13 -11.31 -7.17 2.37
CA GLU A 13 -10.18 -7.64 3.18
C GLU A 13 -9.21 -6.48 3.39
N TYR A 14 -9.59 -5.56 4.27
CA TYR A 14 -8.73 -4.55 4.84
C TYR A 14 -7.73 -5.29 5.74
N ASP A 15 -6.47 -5.43 5.32
CA ASP A 15 -5.41 -5.99 6.17
C ASP A 15 -5.05 -4.94 7.21
N SER A 16 -5.95 -4.78 8.17
CA SER A 16 -5.86 -3.84 9.27
C SER A 16 -6.08 -4.60 10.57
N PRO A 17 -5.37 -4.22 11.64
CA PRO A 17 -5.66 -4.76 12.96
C PRO A 17 -7.13 -4.63 13.34
N TYR A 18 -7.84 -3.58 12.90
CA TYR A 18 -9.28 -3.40 13.18
C TYR A 18 -10.16 -4.50 12.59
N ALA A 19 -9.80 -5.04 11.42
CA ALA A 19 -10.50 -6.17 10.82
C ALA A 19 -10.08 -7.51 11.46
N ARG A 20 -8.82 -7.65 11.88
CA ARG A 20 -8.28 -8.88 12.48
C ARG A 20 -8.69 -9.09 13.94
N TYR A 21 -8.94 -7.99 14.65
CA TYR A 21 -9.32 -7.98 16.07
C TYR A 21 -10.65 -7.23 16.24
N PRO A 22 -11.80 -7.93 16.05
CA PRO A 22 -13.10 -7.34 16.31
C PRO A 22 -13.20 -6.79 17.74
N GLY A 23 -13.70 -5.57 17.92
CA GLY A 23 -13.69 -4.87 19.20
C GLY A 23 -12.50 -3.91 19.40
N LEU A 24 -11.46 -3.99 18.56
CA LEU A 24 -10.31 -3.08 18.67
C LEU A 24 -10.71 -1.64 18.34
N THR A 25 -11.57 -1.45 17.35
CA THR A 25 -12.10 -0.13 16.99
C THR A 25 -12.78 0.52 18.19
N GLU A 26 -13.65 -0.23 18.87
CA GLU A 26 -14.40 0.21 20.06
C GLU A 26 -13.48 0.44 21.27
N LEU A 27 -12.44 -0.39 21.42
CA LEU A 27 -11.44 -0.25 22.46
C LEU A 27 -10.68 1.08 22.32
N VAL A 28 -10.26 1.43 21.11
CA VAL A 28 -9.46 2.65 20.86
C VAL A 28 -10.31 3.87 20.46
N MET A 29 -11.64 3.75 20.44
CA MET A 29 -12.52 4.88 20.10
C MET A 29 -12.63 5.87 21.27
N ASP A 30 -12.68 5.37 22.50
CA ASP A 30 -12.80 6.17 23.72
C ASP A 30 -11.46 6.15 24.48
N ASP A 31 -10.62 7.14 24.20
CA ASP A 31 -9.28 7.31 24.77
C ASP A 31 -9.27 7.24 26.30
N GLY A 32 -10.25 7.90 26.94
CA GLY A 32 -10.38 7.95 28.39
C GLY A 32 -10.70 6.60 29.03
N SER A 33 -11.21 5.64 28.26
CA SER A 33 -11.52 4.29 28.75
C SER A 33 -10.39 3.28 28.62
N ILE A 34 -9.34 3.59 27.84
CA ILE A 34 -8.26 2.65 27.49
C ILE A 34 -7.57 2.14 28.75
N ASP A 35 -7.14 3.05 29.62
CA ASP A 35 -6.39 2.71 30.83
C ASP A 35 -7.14 1.74 31.73
N LYS A 36 -8.41 2.06 32.01
CA LYS A 36 -9.27 1.23 32.86
C LYS A 36 -9.47 -0.15 32.25
N LYS A 37 -9.76 -0.24 30.95
CA LYS A 37 -9.97 -1.52 30.25
C LYS A 37 -8.73 -2.40 30.27
N VAL A 38 -7.54 -1.81 30.10
CA VAL A 38 -6.27 -2.53 30.20
C VAL A 38 -6.03 -3.00 31.63
N ASP A 39 -6.23 -2.13 32.63
CA ASP A 39 -6.02 -2.50 34.04
C ASP A 39 -6.95 -3.63 34.48
N ASP A 40 -8.23 -3.55 34.10
CA ASP A 40 -9.21 -4.58 34.42
C ASP A 40 -8.85 -5.92 33.74
N PHE A 41 -8.34 -5.89 32.51
CA PHE A 41 -7.84 -7.09 31.83
C PHE A 41 -6.66 -7.73 32.58
N PHE A 42 -5.63 -6.98 32.95
CA PHE A 42 -4.48 -7.54 33.66
C PHE A 42 -4.83 -8.04 35.07
N LYS A 43 -5.80 -7.43 35.75
CA LYS A 43 -6.32 -7.94 37.04
C LYS A 43 -6.98 -9.32 36.90
N THR A 44 -7.61 -9.62 35.76
CA THR A 44 -8.22 -10.94 35.55
C THR A 44 -7.19 -12.06 35.32
N LEU A 45 -5.98 -11.71 34.89
CA LEU A 45 -4.89 -12.65 34.63
C LEU A 45 -4.10 -13.03 35.89
N THR A 46 -4.19 -12.24 36.97
CA THR A 46 -3.35 -12.36 38.18
C THR A 46 -4.07 -13.01 39.37
N THR A 47 -4.98 -13.96 39.13
CA THR A 47 -5.54 -14.76 40.24
C THR A 47 -4.43 -15.61 40.90
N PRO A 48 -4.29 -15.60 42.24
CA PRO A 48 -3.02 -15.91 42.87
C PRO A 48 -2.88 -17.40 43.20
N ASP A 49 -1.84 -18.04 42.67
CA ASP A 49 -1.22 -19.17 43.35
C ASP A 49 0.32 -19.08 43.34
N HIS A 50 0.84 -18.88 44.55
CA HIS A 50 2.16 -19.23 45.10
C HIS A 50 3.46 -18.42 44.78
N SER A 51 4.01 -17.88 45.88
CA SER A 51 5.34 -17.32 46.17
C SER A 51 5.59 -15.82 45.94
N ALA A 52 5.81 -15.09 47.05
CA ALA A 52 5.89 -13.63 47.12
C ALA A 52 7.05 -12.96 46.35
N ARG A 53 8.16 -13.67 46.08
CA ARG A 53 9.30 -13.14 45.29
C ARG A 53 9.12 -13.31 43.79
N VAL A 54 8.53 -14.42 43.34
CA VAL A 54 8.17 -14.64 41.93
C VAL A 54 6.96 -13.76 41.57
N ALA A 55 5.98 -13.66 42.48
CA ALA A 55 4.84 -12.77 42.35
C ALA A 55 5.27 -11.31 42.16
N LYS A 56 6.17 -10.76 42.99
CA LYS A 56 6.59 -9.35 42.88
C LYS A 56 7.34 -9.03 41.58
N LYS A 57 8.13 -9.96 41.05
CA LYS A 57 8.84 -9.80 39.76
C LYS A 57 7.88 -9.97 38.56
N MET A 58 6.94 -10.91 38.64
CA MET A 58 5.84 -11.04 37.68
C MET A 58 4.93 -9.81 37.67
N ASP A 59 4.66 -9.22 38.83
CA ASP A 59 3.79 -8.06 38.99
C ASP A 59 4.42 -6.79 38.40
N LEU A 60 5.72 -6.57 38.61
CA LEU A 60 6.48 -5.49 37.95
C LEU A 60 6.54 -5.66 36.43
N LEU A 61 6.79 -6.88 35.94
CA LEU A 61 6.74 -7.20 34.50
C LEU A 61 5.32 -7.02 33.93
N SER A 62 4.28 -7.27 34.72
CA SER A 62 2.88 -7.06 34.34
C SER A 62 2.54 -5.57 34.24
N GLN A 63 3.00 -4.75 35.20
CA GLN A 63 2.82 -3.30 35.20
C GLN A 63 3.53 -2.62 34.03
N GLU A 64 4.78 -3.00 33.73
CA GLU A 64 5.51 -2.47 32.57
C GLU A 64 4.82 -2.86 31.25
N LYS A 65 4.38 -4.10 31.13
CA LYS A 65 3.58 -4.57 29.97
C LYS A 65 2.28 -3.81 29.83
N ALA A 66 1.55 -3.58 30.93
CA ALA A 66 0.30 -2.82 30.93
C ALA A 66 0.54 -1.36 30.51
N ALA A 67 1.57 -0.71 31.03
CA ALA A 67 1.93 0.66 30.66
C ALA A 67 2.29 0.78 29.17
N ASN A 68 3.11 -0.13 28.66
CA ASN A 68 3.47 -0.17 27.23
C ASN A 68 2.24 -0.45 26.34
N LEU A 69 1.33 -1.32 26.79
CA LEU A 69 0.10 -1.61 26.06
C LEU A 69 -0.81 -0.38 25.99
N LYS A 70 -1.04 0.30 27.13
CA LYS A 70 -1.80 1.55 27.20
C LYS A 70 -1.21 2.58 26.25
N GLN A 71 0.11 2.78 26.29
CA GLN A 71 0.79 3.72 25.39
C GLN A 71 0.52 3.40 23.92
N SER A 72 0.61 2.12 23.51
CA SER A 72 0.32 1.73 22.13
C SER A 72 -1.14 1.89 21.75
N LEU A 73 -2.09 1.62 22.66
CA LEU A 73 -3.52 1.80 22.42
C LEU A 73 -3.90 3.29 22.30
N HIS A 74 -3.35 4.16 23.15
CA HIS A 74 -3.49 5.62 23.02
C HIS A 74 -2.91 6.13 21.70
N LYS A 75 -1.76 5.63 21.28
CA LYS A 75 -1.22 5.96 19.94
C LYS A 75 -2.15 5.49 18.82
N LEU A 76 -2.71 4.29 18.91
CA LEU A 76 -3.70 3.82 17.95
C LEU A 76 -4.95 4.70 17.91
N HIS A 77 -5.40 5.21 19.06
CA HIS A 77 -6.48 6.19 19.13
C HIS A 77 -6.12 7.47 18.34
N SER A 78 -4.97 8.09 18.62
CA SER A 78 -4.54 9.30 17.91
C SER A 78 -4.35 9.06 16.40
N ILE A 79 -3.78 7.92 16.00
CA ILE A 79 -3.63 7.57 14.58
C ILE A 79 -4.99 7.36 13.92
N ARG A 80 -5.99 6.83 14.64
CA ARG A 80 -7.35 6.70 14.13
C ARG A 80 -8.00 8.06 13.92
N GLU A 81 -7.82 9.02 14.82
CA GLU A 81 -8.30 10.39 14.62
C GLU A 81 -7.65 11.04 13.39
N GLU A 82 -6.33 10.85 13.22
CA GLU A 82 -5.59 11.25 12.03
C GLU A 82 -6.17 10.61 10.74
N ASP A 83 -6.48 9.31 10.76
CA ASP A 83 -7.06 8.57 9.64
C ASP A 83 -8.45 9.10 9.26
N VAL A 84 -9.32 9.32 10.25
CA VAL A 84 -10.66 9.87 10.04
C VAL A 84 -10.58 11.27 9.45
N ASN A 85 -9.73 12.15 9.99
CA ASN A 85 -9.56 13.51 9.47
C ASN A 85 -9.03 13.50 8.03
N THR A 86 -8.04 12.63 7.76
CA THR A 86 -7.47 12.45 6.42
C THR A 86 -8.53 11.95 5.44
N ALA A 87 -9.36 10.98 5.83
CA ALA A 87 -10.43 10.47 4.99
C ALA A 87 -11.46 11.56 4.62
N HIS A 88 -11.81 12.44 5.56
CA HIS A 88 -12.70 13.57 5.28
C HIS A 88 -12.07 14.60 4.32
N MET A 89 -10.80 14.96 4.55
CA MET A 89 -10.07 15.85 3.64
C MET A 89 -10.02 15.29 2.22
N MET A 90 -9.72 14.00 2.09
CA MET A 90 -9.62 13.34 0.79
C MET A 90 -10.97 13.20 0.10
N LEU A 91 -12.06 12.96 0.84
CA LEU A 91 -13.40 12.96 0.27
C LEU A 91 -13.73 14.32 -0.37
N ASN A 92 -13.33 15.42 0.26
CA ASN A 92 -13.52 16.76 -0.31
C ASN A 92 -12.71 16.94 -1.59
N THR A 93 -11.43 16.52 -1.59
CA THR A 93 -10.58 16.53 -2.79
C THR A 93 -11.16 15.68 -3.92
N ASP A 94 -11.65 14.47 -3.63
CA ASP A 94 -12.28 13.57 -4.60
C ASP A 94 -13.54 14.19 -5.23
N ASN A 95 -14.32 14.93 -4.45
CA ASN A 95 -15.51 15.64 -4.94
C ASN A 95 -15.11 16.79 -5.88
N GLU A 96 -14.12 17.60 -5.50
CA GLU A 96 -13.59 18.68 -6.34
C GLU A 96 -13.02 18.14 -7.66
N LEU A 97 -12.23 17.07 -7.59
CA LEU A 97 -11.68 16.37 -8.75
C LEU A 97 -12.78 15.76 -9.62
N SER A 98 -13.82 15.19 -9.00
CA SER A 98 -14.96 14.63 -9.75
C SER A 98 -15.67 15.68 -10.60
N GLU A 99 -15.83 16.91 -10.11
CA GLU A 99 -16.42 18.00 -10.91
C GLU A 99 -15.49 18.43 -12.04
N GLN A 100 -14.17 18.45 -11.83
CA GLN A 100 -13.19 18.73 -12.89
C GLN A 100 -13.14 17.63 -13.96
N VAL A 101 -13.30 16.36 -13.57
CA VAL A 101 -13.25 15.19 -14.46
C VAL A 101 -14.56 15.00 -15.23
N ARG A 102 -15.71 15.40 -14.68
CA ARG A 102 -17.03 15.24 -15.34
C ARG A 102 -17.05 15.70 -16.81
N PRO A 103 -16.58 16.91 -17.19
CA PRO A 103 -16.58 17.34 -18.59
C PRO A 103 -15.66 16.51 -19.49
N MET A 104 -14.73 15.74 -18.93
CA MET A 104 -13.82 14.87 -19.68
C MET A 104 -14.47 13.56 -20.14
N LEU A 105 -15.63 13.21 -19.57
CA LEU A 105 -16.30 11.92 -19.75
C LEU A 105 -17.62 12.09 -20.53
N PRO A 106 -17.58 12.10 -21.88
CA PRO A 106 -18.78 12.32 -22.70
C PRO A 106 -19.84 11.21 -22.58
N MET A 107 -19.46 10.04 -22.07
CA MET A 107 -20.35 8.91 -21.76
C MET A 107 -20.09 8.48 -20.33
N LEU A 108 -20.57 9.28 -19.38
CA LEU A 108 -20.52 8.96 -17.96
C LEU A 108 -21.60 7.94 -17.62
N HIS A 109 -21.24 6.90 -16.89
CA HIS A 109 -22.21 5.96 -16.35
C HIS A 109 -23.09 6.65 -15.30
N PRO A 110 -24.43 6.55 -15.38
CA PRO A 110 -25.35 7.36 -14.56
C PRO A 110 -25.23 7.14 -13.04
N TYR A 111 -24.54 6.08 -12.62
CA TYR A 111 -24.41 5.68 -11.21
C TYR A 111 -22.98 5.68 -10.67
N LEU A 112 -21.98 6.07 -11.48
CA LEU A 112 -20.59 6.11 -11.03
C LEU A 112 -20.11 7.56 -10.85
N PRO A 113 -19.38 7.86 -9.75
CA PRO A 113 -18.66 9.13 -9.65
C PRO A 113 -17.68 9.31 -10.82
N PRO A 114 -17.59 10.51 -11.42
CA PRO A 114 -16.68 10.77 -12.55
C PRO A 114 -15.22 10.36 -12.30
N ILE A 115 -14.68 10.68 -11.12
CA ILE A 115 -13.30 10.33 -10.75
C ILE A 115 -13.07 8.82 -10.80
N ARG A 116 -14.04 8.04 -10.29
CA ARG A 116 -13.98 6.59 -10.26
C ARG A 116 -13.98 6.02 -11.67
N GLU A 117 -14.88 6.51 -12.53
CA GLU A 117 -14.96 6.02 -13.90
C GLU A 117 -13.69 6.32 -14.71
N LEU A 118 -13.13 7.53 -14.57
CA LEU A 118 -11.85 7.86 -15.19
C LEU A 118 -10.73 6.96 -14.65
N ALA A 119 -10.66 6.78 -13.33
CA ALA A 119 -9.65 5.94 -12.70
C ALA A 119 -9.75 4.47 -13.15
N GLU A 120 -10.95 3.89 -13.24
CA GLU A 120 -11.14 2.52 -13.75
C GLU A 120 -10.66 2.40 -15.20
N ARG A 121 -10.95 3.38 -16.07
CA ARG A 121 -10.46 3.40 -17.46
C ARG A 121 -8.93 3.50 -17.53
N MET A 122 -8.32 4.35 -16.68
CA MET A 122 -6.87 4.50 -16.58
C MET A 122 -6.21 3.23 -16.04
N ALA A 123 -6.78 2.59 -15.02
CA ALA A 123 -6.27 1.35 -14.44
C ALA A 123 -6.21 0.21 -15.47
N ILE A 124 -7.24 0.07 -16.30
CA ILE A 124 -7.25 -0.91 -17.39
C ILE A 124 -6.10 -0.64 -18.37
N TYR A 125 -5.92 0.62 -18.77
CA TYR A 125 -4.85 1.03 -19.66
C TYR A 125 -3.46 0.77 -19.05
N HIS A 126 -3.23 1.22 -17.82
CA HIS A 126 -1.95 1.07 -17.11
C HIS A 126 -1.60 -0.39 -16.89
N SER A 127 -2.57 -1.21 -16.47
CA SER A 127 -2.40 -2.66 -16.28
C SER A 127 -2.01 -3.35 -17.59
N LYS A 128 -2.66 -3.01 -18.71
CA LYS A 128 -2.31 -3.55 -20.03
C LYS A 128 -0.91 -3.11 -20.47
N SER A 129 -0.60 -1.82 -20.33
CA SER A 129 0.71 -1.26 -20.65
C SER A 129 1.83 -1.97 -19.89
N LEU A 130 1.65 -2.16 -18.58
CA LEU A 130 2.61 -2.89 -17.75
C LEU A 130 2.77 -4.34 -18.21
N ALA A 131 1.67 -5.04 -18.50
CA ALA A 131 1.74 -6.42 -18.99
C ALA A 131 2.46 -6.53 -20.33
N ASP A 132 2.25 -5.59 -21.24
CA ASP A 132 2.94 -5.51 -22.53
C ASP A 132 4.45 -5.28 -22.32
N ASP A 133 4.84 -4.38 -21.41
CA ASP A 133 6.25 -4.14 -21.06
C ASP A 133 6.90 -5.36 -20.42
N GLN A 134 6.23 -6.02 -19.48
CA GLN A 134 6.71 -7.26 -18.87
C GLN A 134 6.90 -8.36 -19.92
N LYS A 135 6.02 -8.44 -20.92
CA LYS A 135 6.14 -9.38 -22.04
C LYS A 135 7.32 -9.04 -22.95
N ILE A 136 7.57 -7.76 -23.22
CA ILE A 136 8.76 -7.30 -23.94
C ILE A 136 10.01 -7.74 -23.17
N LEU A 137 10.07 -7.48 -21.86
CA LEU A 137 11.21 -7.85 -21.02
C LEU A 137 11.53 -9.35 -21.05
N LEU A 138 10.52 -10.22 -21.12
CA LEU A 138 10.75 -11.67 -21.24
C LEU A 138 11.53 -12.06 -22.51
N ASN A 139 11.43 -11.26 -23.59
CA ASN A 139 12.12 -11.50 -24.85
C ASN A 139 13.54 -10.89 -24.87
N TYR A 140 13.75 -9.76 -24.18
CA TYR A 140 15.00 -9.00 -24.25
C TYR A 140 15.94 -9.18 -23.04
N LEU A 141 15.45 -9.77 -21.95
CA LEU A 141 16.30 -10.16 -20.82
C LEU A 141 16.99 -11.51 -21.08
N PRO A 142 18.25 -11.66 -20.63
CA PRO A 142 18.93 -12.95 -20.55
C PRO A 142 18.09 -13.97 -19.80
N ARG A 143 18.16 -15.24 -20.21
CA ARG A 143 17.28 -16.33 -19.73
C ARG A 143 17.27 -16.42 -18.20
N GLU A 144 18.44 -16.30 -17.57
CA GLU A 144 18.63 -16.39 -16.13
C GLU A 144 18.09 -15.19 -15.34
N LYS A 145 17.84 -14.06 -16.02
CA LYS A 145 17.32 -12.80 -15.45
C LYS A 145 15.86 -12.54 -15.78
N ARG A 146 15.20 -13.40 -16.59
CA ARG A 146 13.79 -13.23 -16.97
C ARG A 146 12.85 -13.10 -15.77
N TYR A 147 13.20 -13.66 -14.61
CA TYR A 147 12.43 -13.49 -13.38
C TYR A 147 12.32 -12.02 -12.93
N LEU A 148 13.25 -11.15 -13.35
CA LEU A 148 13.20 -9.71 -13.05
C LEU A 148 12.12 -9.00 -13.85
N SER A 149 11.51 -9.61 -14.87
CA SER A 149 10.43 -8.96 -15.63
C SER A 149 9.27 -8.56 -14.72
N THR A 150 8.95 -9.35 -13.69
CA THR A 150 7.85 -9.06 -12.75
C THR A 150 8.20 -8.00 -11.72
N VAL A 151 9.49 -7.64 -11.59
CA VAL A 151 9.94 -6.55 -10.72
C VAL A 151 9.52 -5.20 -11.28
N LEU A 152 9.41 -5.06 -12.62
CA LEU A 152 8.85 -3.84 -13.20
C LEU A 152 7.42 -3.62 -12.70
N GLY A 153 7.22 -2.51 -12.00
CA GLY A 153 5.92 -2.08 -11.47
C GLY A 153 5.54 -2.69 -10.11
N SER A 154 6.40 -3.51 -9.49
CA SER A 154 6.09 -4.13 -8.19
C SER A 154 6.03 -3.12 -7.03
N MET A 155 6.70 -1.96 -7.16
CA MET A 155 6.58 -0.88 -6.18
C MET A 155 5.47 0.13 -6.50
N GLY A 156 4.64 -0.14 -7.52
CA GLY A 156 3.61 0.80 -7.97
C GLY A 156 4.16 1.97 -8.80
N PRO A 157 3.29 2.90 -9.22
CA PRO A 157 3.70 4.09 -9.97
C PRO A 157 4.67 4.93 -9.12
N LYS A 158 5.70 5.51 -9.74
CA LYS A 158 6.78 6.27 -9.07
C LYS A 158 7.39 5.60 -7.82
N ASN A 159 7.32 4.27 -7.70
CA ASN A 159 7.74 3.53 -6.51
C ASN A 159 7.04 3.97 -5.21
N VAL A 160 5.75 4.33 -5.26
CA VAL A 160 4.99 4.75 -4.06
C VAL A 160 5.04 3.74 -2.90
N LEU A 161 5.31 2.45 -3.17
CA LEU A 161 5.49 1.43 -2.13
C LEU A 161 6.89 1.33 -1.56
N GLU A 162 7.84 2.21 -1.92
CA GLU A 162 9.21 2.16 -1.40
C GLU A 162 9.26 2.09 0.12
N ARG A 163 8.52 2.96 0.83
CA ARG A 163 8.44 2.96 2.29
C ARG A 163 7.84 1.66 2.84
N TRP A 164 6.87 1.09 2.15
CA TRP A 164 6.30 -0.21 2.54
C TRP A 164 7.33 -1.33 2.38
N TYR A 165 8.09 -1.35 1.28
CA TYR A 165 9.17 -2.31 1.06
C TYR A 165 10.26 -2.19 2.14
N GLN A 166 10.65 -0.97 2.51
CA GLN A 166 11.61 -0.72 3.59
C GLN A 166 11.14 -1.33 4.91
N GLU A 167 9.90 -1.06 5.32
CA GLU A 167 9.32 -1.61 6.55
C GLU A 167 9.14 -3.13 6.49
N ALA A 168 8.69 -3.67 5.36
CA ALA A 168 8.53 -5.11 5.17
C ALA A 168 9.88 -5.85 5.24
N ILE A 169 10.92 -5.30 4.62
CA ILE A 169 12.27 -5.84 4.69
C ILE A 169 12.80 -5.80 6.12
N LYS A 170 12.69 -4.65 6.79
CA LYS A 170 13.12 -4.49 8.19
C LYS A 170 12.47 -5.55 9.07
N GLN A 171 11.16 -5.76 8.93
CA GLN A 171 10.44 -6.80 9.66
C GLN A 171 10.97 -8.21 9.38
N LYS A 172 11.22 -8.54 8.10
CA LYS A 172 11.72 -9.85 7.70
C LYS A 172 13.16 -10.11 8.15
N VAL A 173 13.96 -9.06 8.32
CA VAL A 173 15.29 -9.15 8.92
C VAL A 173 15.17 -9.36 10.44
N GLU A 174 14.33 -8.58 11.12
CA GLU A 174 14.07 -8.74 12.56
C GLU A 174 13.54 -10.15 12.91
N SER A 175 12.77 -10.77 12.02
CA SER A 175 12.27 -12.15 12.19
C SER A 175 13.24 -13.24 11.72
N ASN A 176 14.46 -12.89 11.30
CA ASN A 176 15.46 -13.78 10.69
C ASN A 176 14.97 -14.54 9.44
N GLU A 177 13.91 -14.06 8.78
CA GLU A 177 13.43 -14.64 7.52
C GLU A 177 14.31 -14.21 6.33
N PHE A 178 14.83 -12.97 6.37
CA PHE A 178 15.78 -12.43 5.41
C PHE A 178 17.14 -12.22 6.06
N ASN A 179 18.21 -12.51 5.31
CA ASN A 179 19.56 -12.16 5.68
C ASN A 179 20.13 -11.21 4.64
N LEU A 180 20.16 -9.92 5.00
CA LEU A 180 20.63 -8.82 4.15
C LEU A 180 21.93 -8.19 4.69
N HIS A 181 22.51 -8.77 5.76
CA HIS A 181 23.79 -8.34 6.33
C HIS A 181 23.88 -6.84 6.66
N GLY A 182 22.79 -6.21 7.11
CA GLY A 182 22.75 -4.78 7.43
C GLY A 182 22.75 -3.85 6.21
N LYS A 183 22.46 -4.39 5.02
CA LYS A 183 22.43 -3.66 3.74
C LYS A 183 21.02 -3.45 3.19
N GLU A 184 20.04 -3.30 4.07
CA GLU A 184 18.62 -3.16 3.69
C GLU A 184 18.38 -1.92 2.81
N ALA A 185 19.01 -0.79 3.15
CA ALA A 185 18.91 0.44 2.37
C ALA A 185 19.57 0.30 0.99
N GLU A 186 20.73 -0.36 0.92
CA GLU A 186 21.43 -0.66 -0.34
C GLU A 186 20.57 -1.58 -1.22
N PHE A 187 19.94 -2.60 -0.63
CA PHE A 187 19.02 -3.50 -1.33
C PHE A 187 17.87 -2.73 -2.00
N ILE A 188 17.19 -1.84 -1.26
CA ILE A 188 16.10 -1.03 -1.81
C ILE A 188 16.59 -0.11 -2.94
N SER A 189 17.74 0.53 -2.77
CA SER A 189 18.33 1.40 -3.79
C SER A 189 18.64 0.64 -5.09
N GLN A 190 19.27 -0.53 -4.99
CA GLN A 190 19.56 -1.37 -6.16
C GLN A 190 18.27 -1.90 -6.82
N LEU A 191 17.24 -2.25 -6.03
CA LEU A 191 15.95 -2.69 -6.57
C LEU A 191 15.24 -1.57 -7.35
N LYS A 192 15.33 -0.32 -6.88
CA LYS A 192 14.84 0.85 -7.63
C LYS A 192 15.57 1.04 -8.95
N LEU A 193 16.90 0.94 -8.94
CA LEU A 193 17.71 1.04 -10.16
C LEU A 193 17.36 -0.07 -11.16
N ILE A 194 17.09 -1.29 -10.68
CA ILE A 194 16.59 -2.37 -11.56
C ILE A 194 15.26 -1.97 -12.19
N GLN A 195 14.27 -1.50 -11.42
CA GLN A 195 12.99 -1.07 -11.99
C GLN A 195 13.15 0.04 -13.04
N THR A 196 14.00 1.04 -12.80
CA THR A 196 14.28 2.10 -13.78
C THR A 196 14.90 1.54 -15.06
N ASN A 197 15.88 0.65 -14.95
CA ASN A 197 16.52 0.06 -16.13
C ASN A 197 15.60 -0.90 -16.88
N LEU A 198 14.74 -1.64 -16.18
CA LEU A 198 13.69 -2.47 -16.80
C LEU A 198 12.68 -1.60 -17.56
N ALA A 199 12.25 -0.47 -16.99
CA ALA A 199 11.35 0.46 -17.66
C ALA A 199 12.00 1.06 -18.92
N GLY A 200 13.28 1.44 -18.84
CA GLY A 200 14.07 1.92 -19.98
C GLY A 200 14.21 0.87 -21.08
N LEU A 201 14.56 -0.36 -20.72
CA LEU A 201 14.65 -1.48 -21.65
C LEU A 201 13.30 -1.72 -22.35
N ALA A 202 12.22 -1.90 -21.59
CA ALA A 202 10.90 -2.15 -22.16
C ALA A 202 10.47 -1.03 -23.12
N SER A 203 10.64 0.23 -22.70
CA SER A 203 10.27 1.40 -23.50
C SER A 203 11.07 1.50 -24.81
N SER A 204 12.38 1.24 -24.76
CA SER A 204 13.24 1.26 -25.96
C SER A 204 12.87 0.18 -26.98
N GLN A 205 12.31 -0.94 -26.53
CA GLN A 205 11.98 -2.10 -27.36
C GLN A 205 10.49 -2.16 -27.76
N ARG A 206 9.68 -1.15 -27.41
CA ARG A 206 8.30 -1.09 -27.87
C ARG A 206 8.24 -1.00 -29.40
N PRO A 207 7.28 -1.67 -30.05
CA PRO A 207 7.03 -1.50 -31.48
C PRO A 207 6.66 -0.05 -31.77
N SER A 208 7.64 0.72 -32.22
CA SER A 208 7.51 2.14 -32.54
C SER A 208 8.62 2.55 -33.50
N ASP A 209 8.30 3.50 -34.38
CA ASP A 209 9.23 4.14 -35.32
C ASP A 209 10.11 5.22 -34.64
N LEU A 210 9.94 5.42 -33.32
CA LEU A 210 10.67 6.44 -32.55
C LEU A 210 12.19 6.20 -32.52
N PHE A 211 12.62 4.94 -32.61
CA PHE A 211 14.03 4.58 -32.60
C PHE A 211 14.37 3.70 -33.80
N PRO A 212 15.41 4.05 -34.58
CA PRO A 212 15.98 3.13 -35.56
C PRO A 212 16.44 1.83 -34.88
N GLU A 213 16.39 0.70 -35.60
CA GLU A 213 16.75 -0.62 -35.05
C GLU A 213 18.16 -0.67 -34.46
N ILE A 214 19.12 0.06 -35.05
CA ILE A 214 20.49 0.19 -34.53
C ILE A 214 20.47 0.78 -33.10
N ARG A 215 19.73 1.87 -32.90
CA ARG A 215 19.61 2.53 -31.59
C ARG A 215 18.87 1.66 -30.58
N LYS A 216 17.89 0.86 -31.02
CA LYS A 216 17.22 -0.12 -30.15
C LYS A 216 18.20 -1.20 -29.67
N ALA A 217 19.06 -1.72 -30.54
CA ALA A 217 20.06 -2.71 -30.18
C ALA A 217 21.10 -2.15 -29.17
N GLU A 218 21.59 -0.94 -29.40
CA GLU A 218 22.52 -0.26 -28.47
C GLU A 218 21.90 -0.05 -27.09
N LEU A 219 20.65 0.43 -27.04
CA LEU A 219 19.92 0.62 -25.78
C LEU A 219 19.68 -0.72 -25.08
N ALA A 220 19.38 -1.79 -25.83
CA ALA A 220 19.21 -3.12 -25.25
C ALA A 220 20.49 -3.63 -24.57
N VAL A 221 21.66 -3.41 -25.18
CA VAL A 221 22.96 -3.75 -24.57
C VAL A 221 23.17 -2.92 -23.30
N HIS A 222 23.03 -1.59 -23.40
CA HIS A 222 23.21 -0.67 -22.28
C HIS A 222 22.36 -1.05 -21.05
N TYR A 223 21.05 -1.23 -21.24
CA TYR A 223 20.17 -1.55 -20.13
C TYR A 223 20.42 -2.95 -19.58
N ASN A 224 20.73 -3.96 -20.41
CA ASN A 224 21.04 -5.29 -19.91
C ASN A 224 22.34 -5.30 -19.08
N GLU A 225 23.35 -4.52 -19.45
CA GLU A 225 24.56 -4.37 -18.64
C GLU A 225 24.28 -3.70 -17.29
N ALA A 226 23.47 -2.64 -17.28
CA ALA A 226 23.05 -1.96 -16.05
C ALA A 226 22.22 -2.88 -15.14
N ILE A 227 21.26 -3.62 -15.71
CA ILE A 227 20.44 -4.61 -14.98
C ILE A 227 21.32 -5.70 -14.38
N ARG A 228 22.28 -6.23 -15.16
CA ARG A 228 23.22 -7.24 -14.67
C ARG A 228 24.01 -6.72 -13.47
N LYS A 229 24.61 -5.53 -13.58
CA LYS A 229 25.39 -4.93 -12.49
C LYS A 229 24.55 -4.77 -11.21
N ASN A 230 23.34 -4.26 -11.33
CA ASN A 230 22.46 -4.05 -10.18
C ASN A 230 21.94 -5.40 -9.61
N GLU A 231 21.66 -6.39 -10.45
CA GLU A 231 21.34 -7.75 -10.00
C GLU A 231 22.50 -8.36 -9.23
N ASP A 232 23.74 -8.27 -9.74
CA ASP A 232 24.93 -8.81 -9.08
C ASP A 232 25.14 -8.18 -7.70
N ASN A 233 24.86 -6.87 -7.55
CA ASN A 233 24.87 -6.20 -6.25
C ASN A 233 23.81 -6.77 -5.29
N LEU A 234 22.56 -6.93 -5.75
CA LEU A 234 21.50 -7.55 -4.94
C LEU A 234 21.84 -8.99 -4.56
N VAL A 235 22.42 -9.75 -5.48
CA VAL A 235 22.87 -11.12 -5.27
C VAL A 235 23.99 -11.17 -4.23
N ALA A 236 24.94 -10.23 -4.25
CA ALA A 236 25.98 -10.12 -3.24
C ALA A 236 25.41 -9.79 -1.85
N ILE A 237 24.34 -8.99 -1.78
CA ILE A 237 23.67 -8.65 -0.52
C ILE A 237 22.94 -9.87 0.07
N VAL A 238 22.18 -10.63 -0.72
CA VAL A 238 21.39 -11.78 -0.23
C VAL A 238 22.16 -13.11 -0.25
N GLY A 239 23.33 -13.13 -0.90
CA GLY A 239 24.26 -14.25 -1.01
C GLY A 239 24.18 -15.06 -2.31
N ASN A 240 23.01 -15.23 -2.93
CA ASN A 240 22.89 -15.87 -4.25
C ASN A 240 21.56 -15.53 -4.96
N ARG A 241 21.48 -15.80 -6.27
CA ARG A 241 20.29 -15.53 -7.10
C ARG A 241 19.02 -16.24 -6.62
N ALA A 242 19.12 -17.48 -6.13
CA ALA A 242 17.95 -18.21 -5.63
C ALA A 242 17.37 -17.55 -4.37
N LYS A 243 18.23 -17.06 -3.46
CA LYS A 243 17.82 -16.27 -2.30
C LYS A 243 17.21 -14.94 -2.71
N LEU A 244 17.76 -14.26 -3.72
CA LEU A 244 17.19 -13.01 -4.26
C LEU A 244 15.77 -13.24 -4.75
N GLN A 245 15.55 -14.28 -5.57
CA GLN A 245 14.22 -14.67 -6.04
C GLN A 245 13.27 -14.97 -4.87
N LYS A 246 13.75 -15.67 -3.83
CA LYS A 246 12.95 -15.96 -2.64
C LYS A 246 12.54 -14.69 -1.88
N VAL A 247 13.46 -13.73 -1.73
CA VAL A 247 13.16 -12.42 -1.09
C VAL A 247 12.10 -11.66 -1.87
N LEU A 248 12.28 -11.52 -3.19
CA LEU A 248 11.32 -10.83 -4.07
C LEU A 248 9.95 -11.50 -4.03
N ASN A 249 9.90 -12.83 -4.22
CA ASN A 249 8.66 -13.60 -4.14
C ASN A 249 7.99 -13.48 -2.78
N SER A 250 8.77 -13.47 -1.69
CA SER A 250 8.24 -13.33 -0.34
C SER A 250 7.58 -11.97 -0.15
N LEU A 251 8.21 -10.87 -0.59
CA LEU A 251 7.63 -9.52 -0.57
C LEU A 251 6.36 -9.45 -1.41
N ASP A 252 6.42 -9.95 -2.65
CA ASP A 252 5.28 -9.94 -3.56
C ASP A 252 4.09 -10.78 -3.04
N SER A 253 4.40 -11.81 -2.25
CA SER A 253 3.41 -12.72 -1.69
C SER A 253 2.65 -12.15 -0.49
N MET A 254 3.12 -11.06 0.12
CA MET A 254 2.52 -10.44 1.29
C MET A 254 1.11 -9.94 0.97
N ALA A 255 0.20 -10.09 1.95
CA ALA A 255 -1.22 -9.77 1.77
C ALA A 255 -1.46 -8.31 1.33
N TYR A 256 -0.71 -7.36 1.92
CA TYR A 256 -0.77 -5.96 1.54
C TYR A 256 -0.39 -5.74 0.07
N HIS A 257 0.76 -6.27 -0.38
CA HIS A 257 1.23 -6.12 -1.75
C HIS A 257 0.25 -6.73 -2.76
N LYS A 258 -0.23 -7.95 -2.52
CA LYS A 258 -1.25 -8.59 -3.38
C LYS A 258 -2.50 -7.73 -3.52
N ARG A 259 -2.99 -7.16 -2.41
CA ARG A 259 -4.15 -6.27 -2.44
C ARG A 259 -3.84 -4.97 -3.17
N PHE A 260 -2.69 -4.36 -2.91
CA PHE A 260 -2.25 -3.14 -3.58
C PHE A 260 -2.23 -3.35 -5.10
N MET A 261 -1.62 -4.44 -5.58
CA MET A 261 -1.60 -4.78 -7.01
C MET A 261 -2.99 -5.07 -7.56
N LYS A 262 -3.89 -5.69 -6.78
CA LYS A 262 -5.30 -5.89 -7.18
C LYS A 262 -6.03 -4.56 -7.34
N GLN A 263 -5.86 -3.63 -6.40
CA GLN A 263 -6.48 -2.31 -6.43
C GLN A 263 -5.88 -1.40 -7.50
N LEU A 264 -4.59 -1.52 -7.82
CA LEU A 264 -3.99 -0.83 -8.96
C LEU A 264 -4.62 -1.27 -10.29
N ARG A 265 -4.98 -2.54 -10.43
CA ARG A 265 -5.62 -3.07 -11.65
C ARG A 265 -7.12 -2.78 -11.73
N ASN A 266 -7.78 -2.71 -10.58
CA ASN A 266 -9.22 -2.47 -10.47
C ASN A 266 -9.48 -1.65 -9.19
N PRO A 267 -9.35 -0.32 -9.27
CA PRO A 267 -9.44 0.53 -8.10
C PRO A 267 -10.89 0.58 -7.62
N ARG A 268 -11.07 0.45 -6.30
CA ARG A 268 -12.41 0.48 -5.67
C ARG A 268 -12.50 1.47 -4.51
N MET A 269 -11.40 2.17 -4.23
CA MET A 269 -11.27 3.07 -3.10
C MET A 269 -10.65 4.39 -3.58
N PRO A 270 -11.07 5.53 -2.99
CA PRO A 270 -10.51 6.87 -3.23
C PRO A 270 -9.00 6.91 -3.48
N TYR A 271 -8.20 6.44 -2.52
CA TYR A 271 -6.73 6.45 -2.58
C TYR A 271 -6.14 5.71 -3.79
N TYR A 272 -6.87 4.73 -4.34
CA TYR A 272 -6.42 3.97 -5.52
C TYR A 272 -6.94 4.56 -6.83
N TYR A 273 -7.95 5.45 -6.77
CA TYR A 273 -8.28 6.32 -7.89
C TYR A 273 -7.14 7.32 -8.11
N ASP A 274 -6.69 7.97 -7.03
CA ASP A 274 -5.55 8.89 -7.01
C ASP A 274 -4.30 8.28 -7.67
N LEU A 275 -3.96 7.04 -7.31
CA LEU A 275 -2.79 6.35 -7.89
C LEU A 275 -2.85 6.22 -9.42
N GLN A 276 -4.03 6.24 -10.05
CA GLN A 276 -4.14 6.15 -11.51
C GLN A 276 -3.73 7.44 -12.21
N PHE A 277 -3.81 8.57 -11.51
CA PHE A 277 -3.37 9.89 -12.00
C PHE A 277 -1.84 10.05 -11.95
N ILE A 278 -1.15 9.19 -11.22
CA ILE A 278 0.32 9.16 -11.19
C ILE A 278 0.80 8.47 -12.47
N GLU A 279 1.68 9.14 -13.23
CA GLU A 279 2.24 8.58 -14.48
C GLU A 279 2.75 7.13 -14.29
N PRO A 280 2.54 6.25 -15.29
CA PRO A 280 2.68 4.82 -15.10
C PRO A 280 4.11 4.38 -14.79
N PHE A 281 4.22 3.43 -13.85
CA PHE A 281 5.30 2.46 -13.59
C PHE A 281 6.73 2.78 -14.09
N GLY A 282 7.26 3.95 -13.74
CA GLY A 282 8.66 4.28 -14.03
C GLY A 282 8.91 4.69 -15.49
N HIS A 283 7.85 4.92 -16.25
CA HIS A 283 7.96 5.73 -17.43
C HIS A 283 8.20 7.17 -16.96
N GLN A 284 9.46 7.58 -16.86
CA GLN A 284 9.80 8.97 -17.11
C GLN A 284 9.49 9.20 -18.59
N LEU A 285 8.21 9.41 -18.87
CA LEU A 285 7.66 9.91 -20.13
C LEU A 285 7.88 11.42 -20.21
N ALA A 286 9.04 11.86 -19.74
CA ALA A 286 9.50 13.22 -19.92
C ALA A 286 9.94 13.34 -21.38
N ASP A 287 9.15 14.12 -22.11
CA ASP A 287 9.54 14.93 -23.26
C ASP A 287 9.82 14.25 -24.61
N ASP A 288 10.20 12.97 -24.67
CA ASP A 288 10.62 12.34 -25.94
C ASP A 288 9.52 11.63 -26.75
N LEU A 289 8.34 11.39 -26.17
CA LEU A 289 7.20 10.93 -26.97
C LEU A 289 6.58 12.11 -27.72
N LYS A 290 6.87 12.20 -29.03
CA LYS A 290 6.12 13.02 -29.99
C LYS A 290 4.61 12.80 -29.81
N ALA A 291 3.79 13.82 -30.09
CA ALA A 291 2.31 13.80 -30.02
C ALA A 291 1.67 12.53 -30.65
N VAL A 292 2.29 11.97 -31.68
CA VAL A 292 1.90 10.73 -32.38
C VAL A 292 1.80 9.51 -31.45
N ALA A 293 2.63 9.42 -30.40
CA ALA A 293 2.58 8.31 -29.43
C ALA A 293 1.61 8.56 -28.27
N ARG A 294 1.11 9.80 -28.12
CA ARG A 294 0.09 10.16 -27.11
C ARG A 294 -1.33 9.91 -27.65
N ALA A 295 -1.55 10.14 -28.95
CA ALA A 295 -2.80 9.88 -29.69
C ALA A 295 -3.55 8.57 -29.32
N PRO A 296 -2.88 7.41 -29.17
CA PRO A 296 -3.52 6.13 -28.86
C PRO A 296 -3.99 6.02 -27.39
N ILE A 297 -3.40 6.78 -26.47
CA ILE A 297 -3.76 6.76 -25.05
C ILE A 297 -5.14 7.41 -24.87
N TYR A 298 -5.35 8.57 -25.49
CA TYR A 298 -6.61 9.32 -25.46
C TYR A 298 -7.81 8.52 -25.96
N ALA A 299 -7.64 7.80 -27.08
CA ALA A 299 -8.68 6.93 -27.63
C ALA A 299 -8.98 5.72 -26.72
N ARG A 300 -7.95 5.18 -26.04
CA ARG A 300 -8.09 4.00 -25.17
C ARG A 300 -8.76 4.31 -23.84
N ILE A 301 -8.50 5.49 -23.25
CA ILE A 301 -9.16 5.95 -22.03
C ILE A 301 -10.38 6.84 -22.30
N LYS A 302 -10.67 7.11 -23.57
CA LYS A 302 -11.83 7.87 -24.08
C LYS A 302 -11.93 9.29 -23.50
N ILE A 303 -10.81 10.02 -23.52
CA ILE A 303 -10.74 11.46 -23.14
C ILE A 303 -10.02 12.27 -24.23
N ASN A 304 -10.13 13.60 -24.18
CA ASN A 304 -9.47 14.51 -25.13
C ASN A 304 -8.02 14.85 -24.71
N GLU A 305 -7.23 15.36 -25.66
CA GLU A 305 -5.81 15.69 -25.44
C GLU A 305 -5.58 16.73 -24.32
N HIS A 306 -6.39 17.79 -24.29
CA HIS A 306 -6.33 18.84 -23.28
C HIS A 306 -6.62 18.35 -21.85
N ASN A 307 -7.23 17.17 -21.67
CA ASN A 307 -7.56 16.63 -20.36
C ASN A 307 -6.35 16.02 -19.64
N LEU A 308 -5.27 15.69 -20.38
CA LEU A 308 -4.06 15.13 -19.76
C LEU A 308 -3.30 16.15 -18.92
N ASP A 309 -3.27 17.42 -19.33
CA ASP A 309 -2.56 18.45 -18.55
C ASP A 309 -3.25 18.63 -17.19
N THR A 310 -4.58 18.59 -17.16
CA THR A 310 -5.35 18.58 -15.91
C THR A 310 -5.02 17.34 -15.07
N ILE A 311 -5.00 16.13 -15.65
CA ILE A 311 -4.62 14.89 -14.94
C ILE A 311 -3.20 15.00 -14.37
N LYS A 312 -2.25 15.52 -15.15
CA LYS A 312 -0.85 15.69 -14.73
C LYS A 312 -0.70 16.71 -13.60
N GLN A 313 -1.46 17.80 -13.64
CA GLN A 313 -1.48 18.79 -12.56
C GLN A 313 -1.98 18.21 -11.24
N GLN A 314 -2.81 17.15 -11.28
CA GLN A 314 -3.31 16.48 -10.07
C GLN A 314 -2.38 15.38 -9.53
N ALA A 315 -1.42 14.91 -10.32
CA ALA A 315 -0.51 13.84 -9.92
C ALA A 315 0.27 14.13 -8.61
N PRO A 316 0.75 15.35 -8.32
CA PRO A 316 1.41 15.65 -7.04
C PRO A 316 0.45 15.55 -5.84
N THR A 317 -0.78 16.02 -5.98
CA THR A 317 -1.82 15.93 -4.94
C THR A 317 -2.18 14.47 -4.68
N ALA A 318 -2.44 13.71 -5.75
CA ALA A 318 -2.73 12.28 -5.67
C ALA A 318 -1.59 11.47 -5.03
N LEU A 319 -0.34 11.79 -5.35
CA LEU A 319 0.83 11.19 -4.70
C LEU A 319 0.85 11.49 -3.20
N LYS A 320 0.70 12.76 -2.82
CA LYS A 320 0.69 13.17 -1.41
C LYS A 320 -0.43 12.50 -0.61
N ASN A 321 -1.63 12.40 -1.20
CA ASN A 321 -2.77 11.72 -0.63
C ASN A 321 -2.47 10.24 -0.35
N PHE A 322 -1.91 9.53 -1.34
CA PHE A 322 -1.53 8.14 -1.17
C PHE A 322 -0.39 7.96 -0.14
N GLU A 323 0.62 8.83 -0.16
CA GLU A 323 1.72 8.80 0.81
C GLU A 323 1.22 9.00 2.25
N THR A 324 0.25 9.89 2.45
CA THR A 324 -0.41 10.11 3.75
C THR A 324 -1.15 8.85 4.20
N TYR A 325 -1.95 8.23 3.32
CA TYR A 325 -2.61 6.96 3.59
C TYR A 325 -1.62 5.85 3.94
N LEU A 326 -0.53 5.74 3.19
CA LEU A 326 0.50 4.74 3.44
C LEU A 326 1.18 4.96 4.79
N ASP A 327 1.47 6.20 5.15
CA ASP A 327 2.07 6.56 6.45
C ASP A 327 1.17 6.14 7.62
N ILE A 328 -0.12 6.46 7.55
CA ILE A 328 -1.14 6.03 8.53
C ILE A 328 -1.17 4.50 8.63
N TYR A 329 -1.21 3.80 7.49
CA TYR A 329 -1.19 2.33 7.47
C TYR A 329 0.06 1.77 8.16
N LEU A 330 1.24 2.34 7.88
CA LEU A 330 2.50 1.88 8.48
C LEU A 330 2.55 2.15 9.98
N LYS A 331 2.08 3.32 10.46
CA LYS A 331 1.93 3.64 11.88
C LYS A 331 1.02 2.65 12.60
N ILE A 332 -0.15 2.33 12.02
CA ILE A 332 -1.07 1.33 12.56
C ILE A 332 -0.39 -0.05 12.69
N LYS A 333 0.34 -0.48 11.64
CA LYS A 333 1.07 -1.75 11.68
C LYS A 333 2.22 -1.76 12.69
N GLU A 334 2.88 -0.63 12.91
CA GLU A 334 3.90 -0.50 13.94
C GLU A 334 3.32 -0.70 15.34
N GLU A 335 2.22 -0.02 15.66
CA GLU A 335 1.58 -0.16 16.97
C GLU A 335 0.98 -1.57 17.16
N GLU A 336 0.39 -2.15 16.13
CA GLU A 336 -0.04 -3.56 16.18
C GLU A 336 1.13 -4.50 16.53
N ARG A 337 2.31 -4.31 15.92
CA ARG A 337 3.51 -5.10 16.25
C ARG A 337 3.93 -4.92 17.70
N LYS A 338 3.90 -3.69 18.23
CA LYS A 338 4.23 -3.40 19.63
C LYS A 338 3.27 -4.12 20.57
N ILE A 339 1.97 -4.07 20.29
CA ILE A 339 0.95 -4.78 21.07
C ILE A 339 1.21 -6.30 21.05
N LEU A 340 1.50 -6.87 19.89
CA LEU A 340 1.74 -8.32 19.75
C LEU A 340 3.07 -8.80 20.35
N LYS A 341 4.01 -7.89 20.65
CA LYS A 341 5.20 -8.20 21.48
C LYS A 341 4.86 -8.26 22.97
N ILE A 342 3.78 -7.61 23.39
CA ILE A 342 3.34 -7.54 24.80
C ILE A 342 2.40 -8.69 25.14
N MET A 343 1.47 -9.00 24.25
CA MET A 343 0.41 -9.99 24.44
C MET A 343 0.14 -10.82 23.19
N THR A 344 -0.47 -12.00 23.35
CA THR A 344 -0.79 -12.85 22.21
C THR A 344 -1.97 -12.27 21.41
N SER A 345 -2.11 -12.69 20.15
CA SER A 345 -3.29 -12.34 19.34
C SER A 345 -4.62 -12.79 19.98
N GLN A 346 -4.61 -13.82 20.83
CA GLN A 346 -5.81 -14.31 21.53
C GLN A 346 -6.14 -13.45 22.75
N ASP A 347 -5.13 -12.98 23.47
CA ASP A 347 -5.28 -12.04 24.59
C ASP A 347 -5.82 -10.71 24.08
N LEU A 348 -5.29 -10.21 22.96
CA LEU A 348 -5.79 -8.99 22.32
C LEU A 348 -7.26 -9.12 21.93
N LYS A 349 -7.67 -10.25 21.32
CA LYS A 349 -9.10 -10.51 21.03
C LYS A 349 -9.95 -10.51 22.30
N SER A 350 -9.43 -11.03 23.40
CA SER A 350 -10.14 -11.10 24.67
C SER A 350 -10.33 -9.71 25.29
N LEU A 351 -9.28 -8.88 25.28
CA LEU A 351 -9.34 -7.46 25.66
C LEU A 351 -10.36 -6.67 24.80
N CYS A 352 -10.33 -6.89 23.48
CA CYS A 352 -11.27 -6.25 22.55
C CYS A 352 -12.73 -6.69 22.79
N ARG A 353 -12.99 -7.97 23.11
CA ARG A 353 -14.35 -8.44 23.43
C ARG A 353 -14.93 -7.81 24.68
N GLY A 354 -14.11 -7.56 25.71
CA GLY A 354 -14.53 -6.82 26.91
C GLY A 354 -14.91 -5.36 26.63
N SER A 355 -14.56 -4.85 25.44
CA SER A 355 -14.86 -3.49 24.98
C SER A 355 -16.06 -3.42 24.04
N LEU A 356 -16.67 -4.55 23.68
CA LEU A 356 -17.93 -4.55 22.94
C LEU A 356 -19.04 -4.05 23.88
N PRO A 357 -19.85 -3.07 23.45
CA PRO A 357 -20.96 -2.58 24.25
C PRO A 357 -21.90 -3.75 24.59
N LYS A 358 -22.22 -3.92 25.89
CA LYS A 358 -23.39 -4.72 26.29
C LYS A 358 -24.60 -4.10 25.61
N GLN A 359 -25.52 -4.93 25.09
CA GLN A 359 -26.61 -4.58 24.17
C GLN A 359 -27.56 -3.41 24.58
N ASP A 360 -27.35 -2.76 25.73
CA ASP A 360 -28.19 -1.66 26.23
C ASP A 360 -27.48 -0.29 26.35
N SER A 361 -26.22 -0.15 25.91
CA SER A 361 -25.52 1.15 25.96
C SER A 361 -25.46 1.80 24.58
N GLN A 362 -26.38 2.74 24.30
CA GLN A 362 -26.27 3.95 23.47
C GLN A 362 -25.36 3.98 22.21
N VAL A 363 -25.01 2.85 21.61
CA VAL A 363 -24.22 2.80 20.35
C VAL A 363 -25.10 3.16 19.14
N LEU A 364 -26.42 3.21 19.33
CA LEU A 364 -27.37 3.64 18.31
C LEU A 364 -27.27 5.14 17.96
N THR A 365 -26.60 6.00 18.75
CA THR A 365 -26.52 7.43 18.43
C THR A 365 -25.28 7.82 17.61
N TYR A 366 -24.18 7.06 17.62
CA TYR A 366 -23.03 7.35 16.76
C TYR A 366 -23.13 6.74 15.36
N THR A 367 -23.94 5.69 15.20
CA THR A 367 -24.40 5.30 13.85
C THR A 367 -25.18 6.44 13.21
N ASN A 368 -26.11 7.10 13.90
CA ASN A 368 -26.99 8.10 13.27
C ASN A 368 -26.28 9.40 12.82
N ALA A 369 -25.16 9.79 13.45
CA ALA A 369 -24.40 10.97 13.01
C ALA A 369 -23.57 10.71 11.73
N VAL A 370 -23.19 9.45 11.47
CA VAL A 370 -22.46 9.02 10.25
C VAL A 370 -23.39 8.37 9.21
N THR A 371 -24.57 7.92 9.65
CA THR A 371 -25.61 7.28 8.83
C THR A 371 -26.86 8.14 8.67
N GLY A 372 -26.74 9.48 8.72
CA GLY A 372 -27.78 10.45 8.31
C GLY A 372 -29.19 9.87 8.22
N LYS A 373 -29.76 9.64 9.40
CA LYS A 373 -31.18 9.70 9.64
C LYS A 373 -31.43 10.89 10.54
#